data_AF-A0A975MLV3-F1
#
_entry.id   AF-A0A975MLV3-F1
#
_cell.length_a   1.000
_cell.length_b   1.000
_cell.length_c   1.000
_cell.angle_alpha   90.00
_cell.angle_beta   90.00
_cell.angle_gamma   90.00
#
_symmetry.space_group_name_H-M   'P 1'
#
loop_
_entity.id
_entity.type
_entity.pdbx_description
1 polymer ?
#
loop_
_entity_poly.entity_id
_entity_poly.type
_entity_poly.pdbx_seq_one_letter_code
_entity_poly.pdbx_strand_id
1 'polypeptide(L)'
;MAIDNHPKVRQARKLERRQGKRTGNSRILIVSEGSKTEPNYFNEIRSEYRLSTVNVLVQQSGYGTTPLQVVNYAEHLLINGDEPESVFLSV
;
A
#
# COMPACT_ATOMS: atom_id res chain seq x y z
N MET A 1 -49.28 17.86 6.87
CA MET A 1 -47.83 17.92 7.18
C MET A 1 -47.45 16.56 7.73
N ALA A 2 -46.75 15.75 6.95
CA ALA A 2 -46.38 14.38 7.32
C ALA A 2 -45.26 14.40 8.38
N ILE A 3 -45.31 13.47 9.33
CA ILE A 3 -44.36 13.39 10.44
C ILE A 3 -43.08 12.74 9.90
N ASP A 4 -42.13 13.56 9.47
CA ASP A 4 -40.88 13.16 8.81
C ASP A 4 -39.89 12.42 9.75
N ASN A 5 -40.32 12.06 10.96
CA ASN A 5 -39.49 11.47 12.01
C ASN A 5 -40.06 10.17 12.60
N HIS A 6 -40.86 9.43 11.81
CA HIS A 6 -41.38 8.13 12.23
C HIS A 6 -40.22 7.16 12.53
N PRO A 7 -40.26 6.37 13.63
CA PRO A 7 -39.15 5.52 14.06
C PRO A 7 -38.65 4.53 12.98
N LYS A 8 -39.53 4.10 12.07
CA LYS A 8 -39.18 3.29 10.89
C LYS A 8 -38.22 4.00 9.92
N VAL A 9 -38.38 5.31 9.71
CA VAL A 9 -37.50 6.13 8.84
C VAL A 9 -36.12 6.30 9.47
N ARG A 10 -36.06 6.49 10.80
CA ARG A 10 -34.79 6.53 11.54
C ARG A 10 -34.04 5.20 11.51
N GLN A 11 -34.75 4.08 11.63
CA GLN A 11 -34.13 2.75 11.52
C GLN A 11 -33.60 2.50 10.10
N ALA A 12 -34.35 2.89 9.07
CA ALA A 12 -33.90 2.80 7.68
C ALA A 12 -32.60 3.59 7.44
N ARG A 13 -32.51 4.85 7.90
CA ARG A 13 -31.28 5.66 7.81
C ARG A 13 -30.10 5.09 8.60
N LYS A 14 -30.37 4.33 9.67
CA LYS A 14 -29.32 3.66 10.48
C LYS A 14 -28.85 2.35 9.84
N LEU A 15 -29.70 1.73 9.01
CA LEU A 15 -29.44 0.52 8.22
C LEU A 15 -28.89 0.85 6.81
N GLU A 16 -28.99 2.10 6.36
CA GLU A 16 -28.28 2.56 5.16
C GLU A 16 -26.80 2.23 5.30
N ARG A 17 -26.30 1.39 4.40
CA ARG A 17 -24.89 1.00 4.36
C ARG A 17 -24.05 2.27 4.25
N ARG A 18 -23.30 2.57 5.31
CA ARG A 18 -22.18 3.51 5.22
C ARG A 18 -21.28 3.02 4.09
N GLN A 19 -21.16 3.82 3.04
CA GLN A 19 -20.28 3.53 1.93
C GLN A 19 -18.89 3.24 2.53
N GLY A 20 -18.40 2.02 2.34
CA GLY A 20 -17.16 1.57 2.95
C GLY A 20 -16.03 2.49 2.49
N LYS A 21 -15.58 3.37 3.38
CA LYS A 21 -14.45 4.24 3.11
C LYS A 21 -13.22 3.34 3.16
N ARG A 22 -12.82 2.76 2.03
CA ARG A 22 -11.53 2.06 1.91
C ARG A 22 -10.47 3.11 2.24
N THR A 23 -9.92 3.06 3.45
CA THR A 23 -8.67 3.73 3.78
C THR A 23 -7.66 3.22 2.76
N GLY A 24 -7.21 4.09 1.85
CA GLY A 24 -6.28 3.68 0.79
C GLY A 24 -5.13 2.90 1.41
N ASN A 25 -4.83 1.72 0.88
CA ASN A 25 -3.76 0.88 1.39
C ASN A 25 -2.49 1.73 1.50
N SER A 26 -1.89 1.81 2.69
CA SER A 26 -0.61 2.49 2.88
C SER A 26 0.40 1.86 1.92
N ARG A 27 1.13 2.69 1.17
CA ARG A 27 2.17 2.24 0.24
C ARG A 27 3.53 2.53 0.86
N ILE A 28 4.42 1.54 0.84
CA ILE A 28 5.78 1.66 1.35
C ILE A 28 6.72 1.23 0.22
N LEU A 29 7.66 2.10 -0.13
CA LEU A 29 8.78 1.79 -1.01
C LEU A 29 10.03 1.61 -0.15
N ILE A 30 10.69 0.48 -0.31
CA ILE A 30 11.98 0.18 0.32
C ILE A 30 12.99 0.00 -0.81
N VAL A 31 14.07 0.78 -0.79
CA VAL A 31 15.19 0.63 -1.73
C VAL A 31 16.44 0.22 -0.95
N SER A 32 17.07 -0.86 -1.37
CA SER A 32 18.30 -1.37 -0.77
C SER A 32 19.53 -1.11 -1.65
N GLU A 33 20.69 -1.04 -0.98
CA GLU A 33 22.00 -1.05 -1.65
C GLU A 33 22.28 -2.44 -2.23
N GLY A 34 22.16 -3.48 -1.39
CA GLY A 34 22.40 -4.85 -1.80
C GLY A 34 21.22 -5.46 -2.57
N SER A 35 21.54 -6.42 -3.43
CA SER A 35 20.59 -7.14 -4.29
C SER A 35 20.04 -8.43 -3.70
N LYS A 36 20.58 -8.88 -2.55
CA LYS A 36 20.28 -10.20 -1.98
C LYS A 36 19.85 -10.10 -0.53
N THR A 37 20.78 -9.70 0.34
CA THR A 37 20.59 -9.81 1.79
C THR A 37 19.45 -8.91 2.27
N GLU A 38 19.53 -7.59 2.06
CA GLU A 38 18.47 -6.70 2.56
C GLU A 38 17.12 -6.94 1.88
N PRO A 39 17.01 -7.09 0.54
CA PRO A 39 15.75 -7.43 -0.09
C PRO A 39 15.10 -8.70 0.48
N ASN A 40 15.90 -9.75 0.72
CA ASN A 40 15.39 -11.01 1.26
C ASN A 40 14.86 -10.84 2.68
N TYR A 41 15.57 -10.12 3.56
CA TYR A 41 15.08 -9.86 4.91
C TYR A 41 13.75 -9.12 4.92
N PHE A 42 13.58 -8.09 4.09
CA PHE A 42 12.30 -7.37 4.00
C PHE A 42 11.18 -8.23 3.43
N ASN A 43 11.48 -9.08 2.44
CA ASN A 43 10.50 -10.01 1.88
C ASN A 43 10.09 -11.09 2.89
N GLU A 44 11.01 -11.61 3.69
CA GLU A 44 10.72 -12.55 4.77
C GLU A 44 9.82 -11.91 5.83
N ILE A 45 10.15 -10.70 6.29
CA ILE A 45 9.32 -9.93 7.24
C ILE A 45 7.91 -9.71 6.66
N ARG A 46 7.81 -9.30 5.39
CA ARG A 46 6.52 -9.10 4.72
C ARG A 46 5.69 -10.39 4.70
N SER A 47 6.34 -11.52 4.42
CA SER A 47 5.69 -12.84 4.38
C SER A 47 5.20 -13.26 5.76
N GLU A 48 6.05 -13.15 6.77
CA GLU A 48 5.79 -13.56 8.15
C GLU A 48 4.59 -12.80 8.75
N TYR A 49 4.60 -11.47 8.62
CA TYR A 49 3.58 -10.61 9.22
C TYR A 49 2.31 -10.45 8.39
N ARG A 50 2.23 -11.07 7.20
CA ARG A 50 1.07 -11.02 6.29
C ARG A 50 0.51 -9.60 6.15
N LEU A 51 1.38 -8.64 5.84
CA LEU A 51 1.08 -7.21 5.73
C LEU A 51 0.17 -6.87 4.52
N SER A 52 -0.90 -7.63 4.31
CA SER A 52 -1.84 -7.58 3.19
C SER A 52 -2.59 -6.25 3.03
N THR A 53 -2.67 -5.45 4.09
CA THR A 53 -3.28 -4.11 4.08
C THR A 53 -2.30 -3.02 3.64
N VAL A 54 -1.00 -3.32 3.57
CA VAL A 54 0.08 -2.39 3.19
C VAL A 54 0.74 -2.89 1.91
N ASN A 55 0.77 -2.06 0.88
CA ASN A 55 1.48 -2.40 -0.34
C ASN A 55 2.97 -2.05 -0.15
N VAL A 56 3.80 -3.07 0.09
CA VAL A 56 5.25 -2.92 0.27
C VAL A 56 5.97 -3.37 -0.99
N LEU A 57 6.66 -2.43 -1.64
CA LEU A 57 7.56 -2.67 -2.76
C LEU A 57 9.01 -2.62 -2.26
N VAL A 58 9.76 -3.69 -2.51
CA VAL A 58 11.18 -3.80 -2.17
C VAL A 58 11.97 -3.88 -3.47
N GLN A 59 12.86 -2.93 -3.71
CA GLN A 59 13.70 -2.85 -4.91
C GLN A 59 15.16 -2.70 -4.53
N GLN A 60 16.04 -3.31 -5.32
CA GLN A 60 17.47 -3.01 -5.27
C GLN A 60 17.73 -1.73 -6.09
N SER A 61 18.70 -0.93 -5.68
CA SER A 61 19.07 0.27 -6.43
C SER A 61 19.55 -0.05 -7.85
N GLY A 62 18.87 0.50 -8.86
CA GLY A 62 19.28 0.39 -10.27
C GLY A 62 20.40 1.35 -10.67
N TYR A 63 20.71 2.34 -9.83
CA TYR A 63 21.69 3.40 -10.13
C TYR A 63 23.07 3.17 -9.51
N GLY A 64 23.25 2.07 -8.77
CA GLY A 64 24.48 1.73 -8.06
C GLY A 64 24.30 1.65 -6.56
N THR A 65 25.39 1.42 -5.84
CA THR A 65 25.38 1.09 -4.41
C THR A 65 25.75 2.26 -3.50
N THR A 66 26.17 3.40 -4.04
CA THR A 66 26.49 4.54 -3.16
C THR A 66 25.20 5.11 -2.55
N PRO A 67 25.26 5.68 -1.32
CA PRO A 67 24.06 6.20 -0.65
C PRO A 67 23.28 7.22 -1.48
N LEU A 68 23.97 8.09 -2.21
CA LEU A 68 23.33 9.10 -3.05
C LEU A 68 22.60 8.46 -4.24
N GLN A 69 23.18 7.42 -4.86
CA GLN A 69 22.54 6.71 -5.97
C GLN A 69 21.27 5.98 -5.53
N VAL A 70 21.30 5.37 -4.35
CA VAL A 70 20.14 4.69 -3.76
C VAL A 70 18.98 5.68 -3.56
N VAL A 71 19.27 6.86 -3.01
CA VAL A 71 18.27 7.93 -2.80
C VAL A 71 17.73 8.44 -4.13
N ASN A 72 18.59 8.73 -5.10
CA ASN A 72 18.17 9.20 -6.42
C ASN A 72 17.30 8.17 -7.15
N TYR A 73 17.60 6.88 -7.00
CA TYR A 73 16.78 5.81 -7.56
C TYR A 73 15.41 5.72 -6.87
N ALA A 74 15.36 5.88 -5.54
CA ALA A 74 14.09 5.94 -4.80
C ALA A 74 13.23 7.13 -5.25
N GLU A 75 13.83 8.30 -5.43
CA GLU A 75 13.15 9.50 -5.94
C GLU A 75 12.63 9.28 -7.37
N HIS A 76 13.43 8.67 -8.24
CA HIS A 76 13.00 8.30 -9.60
C HIS A 76 11.78 7.39 -9.59
N LEU A 77 11.79 6.32 -8.78
CA LEU A 77 10.65 5.40 -8.66
C LEU A 77 9.40 6.09 -8.13
N LEU A 78 9.56 7.04 -7.20
CA LEU A 78 8.44 7.78 -6.61
C LEU A 78 7.81 8.77 -7.60
N ILE A 79 8.63 9.46 -8.40
CA ILE A 79 8.19 10.52 -9.32
C ILE A 79 7.70 9.94 -10.64
N ASN A 80 8.47 9.04 -11.24
CA ASN A 80 8.19 8.54 -12.59
C ASN A 80 7.23 7.37 -12.59
N GLY A 81 6.99 6.76 -11.42
CA GLY A 81 6.01 5.70 -11.24
C GLY A 81 6.20 4.60 -12.28
N ASP A 82 7.15 3.70 -12.06
CA ASP A 82 6.98 2.38 -12.67
C ASP A 82 5.64 1.85 -12.14
N GLU A 83 4.69 1.69 -13.06
CA GLU A 83 3.39 1.07 -12.84
C GLU A 83 3.58 -0.13 -11.90
N PRO A 84 2.82 -0.27 -10.80
CA PRO A 84 2.78 -1.52 -10.04
C PRO A 84 2.04 -2.62 -10.84
N GLU A 85 2.28 -2.71 -12.15
CA GLU A 85 1.97 -3.86 -12.98
C GLU A 85 3.13 -4.85 -12.88
N SER A 86 2.89 -5.94 -12.16
CA SER A 86 3.81 -6.99 -11.70
C SER A 86 4.43 -6.68 -10.33
N VAL A 87 3.72 -6.93 -9.23
CA VAL A 87 3.37 -8.30 -8.81
C VAL A 87 1.91 -8.35 -8.35
N PHE A 88 1.01 -8.77 -9.23
CA PHE A 88 -0.15 -9.56 -8.80
C PHE A 88 0.35 -10.97 -8.49
N LEU A 89 0.11 -11.46 -7.28
CA LEU A 89 -0.06 -12.87 -6.89
C LEU A 89 -0.50 -12.83 -5.41
N SER A 90 -1.80 -12.78 -5.16
CA SER A 90 -2.75 -13.90 -5.06
C SER A 90 -2.75 -14.54 -3.67
N VAL A 91 -3.71 -14.09 -2.87
CA VAL A 91 -4.59 -14.91 -2.03
C VAL A 91 -5.97 -14.26 -2.06
#